data_AF-A0A0Q4X8D5-F1
#
_entry.id   AF-A0A0Q4X8D5-F1
#
_cell.length_a   1.000
_cell.length_b   1.000
_cell.length_c   1.000
_cell.angle_alpha   90.00
_cell.angle_beta   90.00
_cell.angle_gamma   90.00
#
_symmetry.space_group_name_H-M   'P 1'
#
loop_
_entity.id
_entity.type
_entity.pdbx_description
1 polymer ?
#
loop_
_entity_poly.entity_id
_entity_poly.type
_entity_poly.pdbx_seq_one_letter_code
_entity_poly.pdbx_strand_id
1 'polypeptide(L)' 'MANHYCLDPLDPSGEAEVFVVFEGKYPNVRLLSVISRDHDDILADLVEEQRRDLIREIGAFYRPPLTAGAAAP' A
#
# COMPACT_ATOMS: atom_id res chain seq x y z
N MET A 1 11.06 2.58 -8.46
CA MET A 1 9.59 2.51 -8.27
C MET A 1 9.29 1.17 -7.61
N ALA A 2 8.38 1.16 -6.64
CA ALA A 2 7.93 -0.05 -5.97
C ALA A 2 6.43 -0.23 -6.25
N ASN A 3 5.98 -1.47 -6.22
CA ASN A 3 4.57 -1.81 -6.35
C ASN A 3 4.15 -2.74 -5.23
N HIS A 4 2.87 -2.67 -4.87
CA HIS A 4 2.28 -3.50 -3.84
C HIS A 4 0.80 -3.71 -4.15
N TYR A 5 0.31 -4.91 -3.86
CA TYR A 5 -1.11 -5.20 -3.89
C TYR A 5 -1.67 -4.90 -2.51
N CYS A 6 -2.63 -3.99 -2.46
CA CYS A 6 -3.36 -3.62 -1.26
C CYS A 6 -4.81 -4.05 -1.42
N LEU A 7 -5.52 -4.22 -0.32
CA LEU A 7 -6.97 -4.39 -0.39
C LEU A 7 -7.60 -3.13 -0.96
N ASP A 8 -8.57 -3.29 -1.85
CA ASP A 8 -9.29 -2.20 -2.46
C ASP A 8 -10.09 -1.47 -1.36
N PRO A 9 -9.78 -0.20 -1.06
CA PRO A 9 -10.43 0.54 0.01
C PRO A 9 -11.84 1.03 -0.37
N LEU A 10 -12.21 0.91 -1.66
CA LEU A 10 -13.55 1.18 -2.17
C LEU A 10 -14.43 -0.08 -2.19
N ASP A 11 -13.82 -1.27 -2.07
CA ASP A 11 -14.53 -2.54 -2.03
C ASP A 11 -15.11 -2.80 -0.64
N PRO A 12 -16.44 -2.74 -0.45
CA PRO A 12 -17.06 -2.99 0.84
C PRO A 12 -16.96 -4.46 1.26
N SER A 13 -16.70 -5.37 0.32
CA SER A 13 -16.48 -6.79 0.60
C SER A 13 -15.08 -7.06 1.20
N GLY A 14 -14.09 -6.20 0.92
CA GLY A 14 -12.70 -6.39 1.34
C GLY A 14 -12.04 -7.60 0.67
N GLU A 15 -12.53 -8.01 -0.50
CA GLU A 15 -12.02 -9.15 -1.27
C GLU A 15 -11.26 -8.70 -2.52
N ALA A 16 -11.54 -7.48 -3.02
CA ALA A 16 -10.82 -6.94 -4.16
C ALA A 16 -9.44 -6.40 -3.75
N GLU A 17 -8.49 -6.51 -4.66
CA GLU A 17 -7.14 -5.97 -4.50
C GLU A 17 -6.88 -4.91 -5.57
N VAL A 18 -6.24 -3.82 -5.16
CA VAL A 18 -5.74 -2.76 -6.03
C VAL A 18 -4.23 -2.85 -6.16
N PHE A 19 -3.75 -2.59 -7.37
CA PHE A 19 -2.33 -2.50 -7.65
C PHE A 19 -1.83 -1.08 -7.41
N VAL A 20 -1.11 -0.91 -6.31
CA VAL A 20 -0.57 0.38 -5.88
C VAL A 20 0.86 0.52 -6.36
N VAL A 21 1.11 1.53 -7.19
CA VAL A 21 2.46 1.96 -7.58
C VAL A 21 2.83 3.15 -6.71
N PHE A 22 4.00 3.08 -6.08
CA PHE A 22 4.46 4.15 -5.21
C PHE A 22 5.98 4.37 -5.34
N GLU A 23 6.40 5.53 -4.87
CA GLU A 23 7.80 5.89 -4.74
C GLU A 23 8.15 6.33 -3.31
N GLY A 24 9.44 6.34 -3.02
CA GLY A 24 9.97 6.68 -1.72
C GLY A 24 10.08 5.49 -0.77
N LYS A 25 10.24 5.79 0.51
CA LYS A 25 10.35 4.81 1.61
C LYS A 25 9.54 5.33 2.79
N TYR A 26 8.89 4.42 3.50
CA TYR A 26 8.14 4.76 4.70
C TYR A 26 9.01 5.56 5.70
N PRO A 27 8.50 6.64 6.32
CA PRO A 27 7.13 7.18 6.22
C PRO A 27 6.87 8.11 5.02
N ASN A 28 7.90 8.45 4.23
CA ASN A 28 7.79 9.31 3.05
C ASN A 28 7.45 8.49 1.79
N VAL A 29 6.33 7.76 1.83
CA VAL A 29 5.77 7.07 0.67
C VAL A 29 4.87 8.02 -0.09
N ARG A 30 5.04 8.09 -1.42
CA ARG A 30 4.15 8.81 -2.32
C ARG A 30 3.47 7.81 -3.25
N LEU A 31 2.14 7.79 -3.20
CA LEU A 31 1.32 7.03 -4.15
C LEU A 31 1.44 7.70 -5.53
N LEU A 32 1.80 6.91 -6.54
CA LEU A 32 1.92 7.35 -7.92
C LEU A 32 0.70 6.97 -8.74
N SER A 33 0.23 5.72 -8.57
CA SER A 33 -0.97 5.18 -9.22
C SER A 33 -1.61 4.14 -8.33
N VAL A 34 -2.93 4.00 -8.44
CA VAL A 34 -3.71 2.95 -7.77
C VAL A 34 -4.63 2.38 -8.82
N ILE A 35 -4.27 1.21 -9.34
CA ILE A 35 -4.97 0.55 -10.43
C ILE A 35 -5.93 -0.47 -9.84
N SER A 36 -7.24 -0.26 -10.01
CA SER A 36 -8.24 -1.24 -9.57
C SER A 36 -8.34 -2.43 -10.52
N ARG A 37 -9.20 -3.40 -10.20
CA ARG A 37 -9.41 -4.63 -10.99
C ARG A 37 -9.81 -4.33 -12.43
N ASP A 38 -10.56 -3.26 -12.64
CA ASP A 38 -10.98 -2.76 -13.96
C ASP A 38 -9.86 -2.06 -14.73
N HIS A 39 -8.62 -2.06 -14.21
CA HIS A 39 -7.46 -1.40 -14.78
C HIS A 39 -7.59 0.13 -14.86
N ASP A 40 -8.46 0.70 -14.02
CA ASP A 40 -8.67 2.14 -13.91
C ASP A 40 -7.82 2.73 -12.77
N ASP A 41 -7.25 3.92 -13.00
CA ASP A 41 -6.46 4.64 -11.99
C ASP A 41 -7.38 5.43 -11.06
N ILE A 42 -7.75 4.80 -9.95
CA ILE A 42 -8.66 5.37 -8.95
C ILE A 42 -7.95 6.29 -7.96
N LEU A 43 -6.64 6.53 -8.10
CA LEU A 43 -5.87 7.33 -7.13
C LEU A 43 -6.48 8.72 -6.92
N ALA A 44 -6.98 9.35 -7.98
CA ALA A 44 -7.64 10.65 -7.92
C ALA A 44 -8.95 10.62 -7.12
N ASP A 45 -9.69 9.53 -7.20
CA ASP A 45 -10.97 9.30 -6.51
C ASP A 45 -10.80 8.90 -5.04
N LEU A 46 -9.65 8.35 -4.66
CA LEU A 46 -9.37 8.00 -3.26
C LEU A 46 -9.30 9.25 -2.37
N VAL A 47 -10.08 9.24 -1.28
CA VAL A 47 -9.98 10.24 -0.21
C VAL A 47 -8.72 10.03 0.64
N GLU A 48 -8.34 11.04 1.43
CA GLU A 48 -7.12 11.02 2.24
C GLU A 48 -7.05 9.82 3.21
N GLU A 49 -8.19 9.41 3.78
CA GLU A 49 -8.25 8.25 4.68
C GLU A 49 -7.90 6.95 3.96
N GLN A 50 -8.43 6.73 2.76
CA GLN A 50 -8.15 5.54 1.96
C GLN A 50 -6.69 5.52 1.50
N ARG A 51 -6.16 6.66 1.04
CA ARG A 51 -4.74 6.79 0.67
C ARG A 51 -3.81 6.49 1.85
N ARG A 52 -4.16 6.96 3.05
CA ARG A 52 -3.43 6.65 4.27
C ARG A 52 -3.46 5.17 4.61
N ASP A 53 -4.58 4.49 4.39
CA ASP A 53 -4.68 3.07 4.66
C ASP A 53 -3.75 2.26 3.75
N LEU A 54 -3.74 2.56 2.44
CA LEU A 54 -2.77 1.99 1.49
C LEU A 54 -1.32 2.25 1.93
N ILE A 55 -0.98 3.48 2.30
CA ILE A 55 0.37 3.83 2.79
C ILE A 55 0.71 3.06 4.08
N ARG A 56 -0.27 2.81 4.95
CA ARG A 56 -0.09 2.06 6.19
C ARG A 56 0.16 0.58 5.92
N GLU A 57 -0.58 -0.03 4.99
CA GLU A 57 -0.35 -1.40 4.54
C GLU A 57 1.04 -1.53 3.91
N ILE A 58 1.36 -0.70 2.92
CA ILE A 58 2.68 -0.64 2.30
C ILE A 58 3.76 -0.44 3.38
N GLY A 59 3.53 0.47 4.33
CA GLY A 59 4.42 0.71 5.46
C GLY A 59 4.64 -0.52 6.33
N ALA A 60 3.62 -1.33 6.58
CA ALA A 60 3.73 -2.56 7.37
C ALA A 60 4.57 -3.63 6.66
N PHE A 61 4.44 -3.76 5.34
CA PHE A 61 5.23 -4.70 4.53
C PHE A 61 6.68 -4.26 4.30
N TYR A 62 6.90 -2.97 4.03
CA TYR A 62 8.22 -2.43 3.70
C TYR A 62 9.02 -1.98 4.92
N ARG A 63 8.41 -1.96 6.11
CA ARG A 63 9.16 -1.78 7.35
C ARG A 63 10.05 -3.01 7.52
N PRO A 64 11.38 -2.88 7.52
CA PRO A 64 12.22 -3.99 7.93
C PRO A 64 11.76 -4.41 9.33
N PRO A 65 11.63 -5.71 9.63
CA PRO A 65 11.39 -6.13 11.00
C PRO A 65 12.49 -5.47 11.83
N LEU A 66 12.09 -4.62 12.78
CA LEU A 66 13.01 -4.16 13.81
C LEU A 66 13.38 -5.42 14.60
N THR A 67 14.41 -6.12 14.14
CA THR A 67 15.15 -7.15 14.88
C THR A 67 14.28 -8.20 15.58
N ALA A 68 13.88 -9.27 14.87
CA ALA A 68 13.74 -10.61 15.46
C ALA A 68 14.96 -11.47 15.08
N GLY A 69 16.15 -10.85 15.14
CA GLY A 69 17.45 -11.46 14.88
C GLY A 69 18.45 -11.08 15.97
N ALA A 70 18.02 -11.20 17.23
CA ALA A 70 18.89 -11.17 18.39
C ALA A 70 18.71 -12.50 19.16
N ALA A 71 19.17 -13.59 18.56
CA ALA A 71 19.46 -14.86 19.24
C ALA A 71 20.27 -15.76 18.30
N ALA A 72 21.57 -15.49 18.21
CA ALA A 72 22.54 -16.50 17.78
C ALA A 72 22.94 -17.32 19.01
N PRO A 73 22.85 -18.66 18.99
CA PRO A 73 23.75 -19.52 19.75
C PRO A 73 25.08 -19.72 19.03
#